data_AF-A0A2E1HD26-F1
#
_entry.id   AF-A0A2E1HD26-F1
#
_cell.length_a   1.000
_cell.length_b   1.000
_cell.length_c   1.000
_cell.angle_alpha   90.00
_cell.angle_beta   90.00
_cell.angle_gamma   90.00
#
_symmetry.space_group_name_H-M   'P 1'
#
loop_
_entity.id
_entity.type
_entity.pdbx_description
1 polymer ?
#
loop_
_entity_poly.entity_id
_entity_poly.type
_entity_poly.pdbx_seq_one_letter_code
_entity_poly.pdbx_strand_id
1 'polypeptide(L)'
;MKTLFAALMLGLLPAPAVAMDFRVEGETIHATGEIRKGDADRFTTIVAPRITGPLFTVTFDSPGGNLLEGMRLGEAIHTAYAGTLVERGKACLSACAIAFLGGKAFGSYAHQVRREIELGARLGYHGFFSGRRDQVELVNEVLDQSRLVNALLLDYATRMGEVDGGLLSKLLTTGPTAIEMIDTPGEIAGLGITLTGAPLPRPEDWARTACEHAVRRMIGAFADARRLVTDEVATMTSLEALRDRMLDDRYPPDDGAATLRGLLRQADPGDATDLMAGQPLHADPANLPVRVALTHGGGFLGDACYAAADDTFVTTVVVSGIDSLSIFRQDDPLAAHDPDRPLW
;
A
#
# COMPACT_ATOMS: atom_id res chain seq x y z
N MET A 1 -65.77 -17.29 -30.29
CA MET A 1 -65.02 -17.30 -29.02
C MET A 1 -63.65 -16.70 -29.26
N LYS A 2 -63.42 -15.44 -28.85
CA LYS A 2 -62.11 -14.79 -28.86
C LYS A 2 -61.76 -14.48 -27.41
N THR A 3 -60.87 -15.27 -26.82
CA THR A 3 -60.33 -15.03 -25.47
C THR A 3 -59.18 -14.04 -25.56
N LEU A 4 -59.37 -12.84 -25.01
CA LEU A 4 -58.30 -11.89 -24.73
C LEU A 4 -57.45 -12.45 -23.58
N PHE A 5 -56.15 -12.65 -23.82
CA PHE A 5 -55.15 -12.81 -22.76
C PHE A 5 -54.65 -11.41 -22.37
N ALA A 6 -55.03 -10.94 -21.18
CA ALA A 6 -54.44 -9.75 -20.58
C ALA A 6 -53.11 -10.18 -19.92
N ALA A 7 -51.99 -9.78 -20.51
CA ALA A 7 -50.68 -9.94 -19.90
C ALA A 7 -50.52 -8.89 -18.79
N LEU A 8 -50.55 -9.36 -17.54
CA LEU A 8 -50.26 -8.55 -16.36
C LEU A 8 -48.74 -8.29 -16.33
N MET A 9 -48.32 -7.13 -16.86
CA MET A 9 -46.97 -6.60 -16.67
C MET A 9 -46.79 -6.23 -15.20
N LEU A 10 -46.18 -7.14 -14.43
CA LEU A 10 -45.73 -6.90 -13.07
C LEU A 10 -44.52 -5.96 -13.15
N GLY A 11 -44.75 -4.66 -13.02
CA GLY A 11 -43.68 -3.67 -12.99
C GLY A 11 -42.73 -3.92 -11.81
N LEU A 12 -41.46 -4.19 -12.09
CA LEU A 12 -40.39 -4.05 -11.09
C LEU A 12 -40.33 -2.57 -10.70
N LEU A 13 -40.89 -2.24 -9.54
CA LEU A 13 -40.61 -0.97 -8.89
C LEU A 13 -39.12 -0.96 -8.49
N PRO A 14 -38.35 0.08 -8.81
CA PRO A 14 -37.00 0.22 -8.28
C PRO A 14 -37.09 0.25 -6.76
N ALA A 15 -36.35 -0.63 -6.08
CA ALA A 15 -36.24 -0.57 -4.63
C ALA A 15 -35.77 0.84 -4.23
N PRO A 16 -36.33 1.46 -3.17
CA PRO A 16 -35.83 2.74 -2.70
C PRO A 16 -34.35 2.55 -2.40
N ALA A 17 -33.50 3.33 -3.04
CA ALA A 17 -32.08 3.25 -2.80
C ALA A 17 -31.83 3.68 -1.34
N VAL A 18 -31.53 2.71 -0.48
CA VAL A 18 -31.44 2.87 0.97
C VAL A 18 -30.11 3.56 1.31
N ALA A 19 -30.10 4.44 2.31
CA ALA A 19 -28.87 4.99 2.88
C ALA A 19 -27.90 3.86 3.29
N MET A 20 -26.61 4.17 3.49
CA MET A 20 -25.62 3.17 3.89
C MET A 20 -26.14 2.45 5.12
N ASP A 21 -26.03 1.12 5.18
CA ASP A 21 -26.36 0.32 6.35
C ASP A 21 -25.11 0.16 7.23
N PHE A 22 -25.30 0.23 8.56
CA PHE A 22 -24.22 0.03 9.53
C PHE A 22 -24.61 -1.11 10.47
N ARG A 23 -23.92 -2.23 10.37
CA ARG A 23 -24.13 -3.40 11.21
C ARG A 23 -22.88 -3.66 12.06
N VAL A 24 -23.04 -3.64 13.39
CA VAL A 24 -21.95 -3.91 14.33
C VAL A 24 -21.96 -5.38 14.71
N GLU A 25 -20.84 -6.06 14.52
CA GLU A 25 -20.63 -7.47 14.85
C GLU A 25 -19.26 -7.63 15.51
N GLY A 26 -19.23 -7.80 16.84
CA GLY A 26 -17.99 -7.75 17.60
C GLY A 26 -17.28 -6.40 17.44
N GLU A 27 -16.00 -6.44 17.07
CA GLU A 27 -15.19 -5.25 16.77
C GLU A 27 -15.27 -4.82 15.29
N THR A 28 -16.13 -5.46 14.49
CA THR A 28 -16.32 -5.12 13.07
C THR A 28 -17.60 -4.31 12.86
N ILE A 29 -17.48 -3.22 12.11
CA ILE A 29 -18.60 -2.38 11.68
C ILE A 29 -18.74 -2.53 10.17
N HIS A 30 -19.75 -3.28 9.74
CA HIS A 30 -20.04 -3.46 8.31
C HIS A 30 -20.79 -2.24 7.78
N ALA A 31 -20.17 -1.53 6.84
CA ALA A 31 -20.69 -0.35 6.16
C ALA A 31 -21.02 -0.67 4.69
N THR A 32 -22.30 -0.91 4.40
CA THR A 32 -22.73 -1.45 3.09
C THR A 32 -23.73 -0.54 2.40
N GLY A 33 -23.63 -0.39 1.09
CA GLY A 33 -24.55 0.40 0.28
C GLY A 33 -24.07 1.83 0.02
N GLU A 34 -24.93 2.66 -0.55
CA GLU A 34 -24.56 4.00 -1.03
C GLU A 34 -24.49 5.03 0.12
N ILE A 35 -23.45 5.87 0.11
CA ILE A 35 -23.27 6.95 1.07
C ILE A 35 -24.23 8.10 0.76
N ARG A 36 -25.16 8.37 1.67
CA ARG A 36 -26.18 9.42 1.55
C ARG A 36 -26.12 10.38 2.72
N LYS A 37 -26.51 11.64 2.45
CA LYS A 37 -26.55 12.71 3.46
C LYS A 37 -27.22 12.25 4.76
N GLY A 38 -26.51 12.39 5.89
CA GLY A 38 -26.95 11.97 7.21
C GLY A 38 -26.26 10.69 7.73
N ASP A 39 -25.59 9.93 6.88
CA ASP A 39 -24.86 8.72 7.28
C ASP A 39 -23.71 9.00 8.25
N ALA A 40 -22.98 10.10 8.08
CA ALA A 40 -21.91 10.50 9.01
C ALA A 40 -22.45 10.85 10.40
N ASP A 41 -23.59 11.55 10.44
CA ASP A 41 -24.27 11.89 11.70
C ASP A 41 -24.81 10.62 12.37
N ARG A 42 -25.36 9.69 11.59
CA ARG A 42 -25.82 8.37 12.06
C ARG A 42 -24.67 7.53 12.60
N PHE A 43 -23.52 7.52 11.92
CA PHE A 43 -22.32 6.86 12.39
C PHE A 43 -21.89 7.45 13.74
N THR A 44 -21.75 8.77 13.82
CA THR A 44 -21.29 9.48 15.03
C THR A 44 -22.21 9.25 16.23
N THR A 45 -23.53 9.21 16.01
CA THR A 45 -24.51 9.14 17.09
C THR A 45 -24.87 7.72 17.52
N ILE A 46 -24.84 6.75 16.60
CA ILE A 46 -25.32 5.38 16.84
C ILE A 46 -24.19 4.36 16.86
N VAL A 47 -23.18 4.53 16.00
CA VAL A 47 -22.12 3.54 15.78
C VAL A 47 -20.89 3.86 16.61
N ALA A 48 -20.37 5.09 16.53
CA ALA A 48 -19.16 5.51 17.22
C ALA A 48 -19.18 5.27 18.75
N PRO A 49 -20.31 5.47 19.47
CA PRO A 49 -20.37 5.17 20.90
C PRO A 49 -20.18 3.68 21.26
N ARG A 50 -20.25 2.78 20.27
CA ARG A 50 -20.02 1.34 20.44
C ARG A 50 -18.56 0.94 20.22
N ILE A 51 -17.71 1.86 19.75
CA ILE A 51 -16.27 1.64 19.60
C ILE A 51 -15.63 1.79 20.98
N THR A 52 -15.36 0.68 21.64
CA THR A 52 -14.87 0.65 23.03
C THR A 52 -13.42 0.19 23.14
N GLY A 53 -12.75 -0.08 22.02
CA GLY A 53 -11.40 -0.63 21.97
C GLY A 53 -10.64 -0.23 20.71
N PRO A 54 -9.31 -0.43 20.69
CA PRO A 54 -8.44 0.05 19.61
C PRO A 54 -8.52 -0.78 18.33
N LEU A 55 -9.15 -1.97 18.39
CA LEU A 55 -9.18 -2.91 17.27
C LEU A 55 -10.37 -2.71 16.33
N PHE A 56 -11.33 -1.84 16.67
CA PHE A 56 -12.54 -1.66 15.88
C PHE A 56 -12.28 -1.26 14.43
N THR A 57 -12.84 -2.00 13.48
CA THR A 57 -12.60 -1.79 12.05
C THR A 57 -13.92 -1.62 11.31
N VAL A 58 -13.99 -0.60 10.45
CA VAL A 58 -15.10 -0.38 9.51
C VAL A 58 -14.79 -1.10 8.21
N THR A 59 -15.56 -2.14 7.88
CA THR A 59 -15.47 -2.83 6.59
C THR A 59 -16.41 -2.17 5.58
N PHE A 60 -15.90 -1.88 4.39
CA PHE A 60 -16.67 -1.21 3.34
C PHE A 60 -17.08 -2.14 2.19
N ASP A 61 -18.35 -2.06 1.81
CA ASP A 61 -18.90 -2.61 0.57
C ASP A 61 -19.88 -1.60 -0.03
N SER A 62 -19.35 -0.62 -0.75
CA SER A 62 -20.07 0.58 -1.19
C SER A 62 -19.64 1.06 -2.58
N PRO A 63 -20.59 1.38 -3.47
CA PRO A 63 -20.31 2.03 -4.74
C PRO A 63 -19.96 3.52 -4.59
N GLY A 64 -19.94 4.06 -3.37
CA GLY A 64 -19.78 5.48 -3.09
C GLY A 64 -21.12 6.18 -2.93
N GLY A 65 -21.23 7.42 -3.42
CA GLY A 65 -22.41 8.26 -3.24
C GLY A 65 -22.05 9.74 -3.10
N ASN A 66 -22.58 10.40 -2.09
CA ASN A 66 -22.34 11.82 -1.85
C ASN A 66 -20.91 12.08 -1.35
N LEU A 67 -20.12 12.86 -2.10
CA LEU A 67 -18.74 13.20 -1.74
C LEU A 67 -18.60 13.81 -0.34
N LEU A 68 -19.33 14.91 -0.08
CA LEU A 68 -19.20 15.64 1.18
C LEU A 68 -19.58 14.76 2.37
N GLU A 69 -20.59 13.91 2.19
CA GLU A 69 -20.95 12.95 3.21
C GLU A 69 -19.89 11.85 3.40
N GLY A 70 -19.25 11.38 2.31
CA GLY A 70 -18.11 10.47 2.38
C GLY A 70 -16.94 11.06 3.18
N MET A 71 -16.62 12.34 2.94
CA MET A 71 -15.60 13.06 3.73
C MET A 71 -15.99 13.14 5.21
N ARG A 72 -17.24 13.53 5.52
CA ARG A 72 -17.75 13.60 6.90
C ARG A 72 -17.74 12.24 7.58
N LEU A 73 -18.08 11.17 6.85
CA LEU A 73 -18.03 9.80 7.37
C LEU A 73 -16.59 9.40 7.69
N GLY A 74 -15.66 9.65 6.79
CA GLY A 74 -14.24 9.39 7.04
C GLY A 74 -13.68 10.19 8.22
N GLU A 75 -14.06 11.46 8.38
CA GLU A 75 -13.71 12.26 9.57
C GLU A 75 -14.27 11.67 10.86
N ALA A 76 -15.51 11.18 10.82
CA ALA A 76 -16.15 10.54 11.98
C ALA A 76 -15.42 9.23 12.36
N ILE A 77 -15.04 8.42 11.37
CA ILE A 77 -14.24 7.20 11.58
C ILE A 77 -12.87 7.54 12.16
N HIS A 78 -12.19 8.53 11.58
CA HIS A 78 -10.88 9.00 12.03
C HIS A 78 -10.91 9.51 13.47
N THR A 79 -11.96 10.25 13.84
CA THR A 79 -12.17 10.77 15.20
C THR A 79 -12.47 9.65 16.19
N ALA A 80 -13.14 8.59 15.74
CA ALA A 80 -13.47 7.44 16.56
C ALA A 80 -12.33 6.43 16.73
N TYR A 81 -11.17 6.65 16.11
CA TYR A 81 -10.02 5.73 16.12
C TYR A 81 -10.37 4.31 15.67
N ALA A 82 -11.23 4.20 14.64
CA ALA A 82 -11.49 2.94 13.97
C ALA A 82 -10.65 2.81 12.69
N GLY A 83 -10.14 1.60 12.45
CA GLY A 83 -9.50 1.25 11.19
C GLY A 83 -10.52 1.13 10.06
N THR A 84 -10.04 1.11 8.82
CA THR A 84 -10.88 0.85 7.64
C THR A 84 -10.35 -0.36 6.89
N LEU A 85 -11.26 -1.18 6.36
CA LEU A 85 -10.95 -2.40 5.63
C LEU A 85 -11.83 -2.53 4.38
N VAL A 86 -11.25 -2.97 3.27
CA VAL A 86 -12.01 -3.52 2.14
C VAL A 86 -11.64 -5.00 2.01
N GLU A 87 -12.60 -5.88 2.25
CA GLU A 87 -12.41 -7.32 2.19
C GLU A 87 -12.35 -7.82 0.73
N ARG A 88 -11.81 -9.02 0.55
CA ARG A 88 -11.69 -9.67 -0.76
C ARG A 88 -13.05 -9.78 -1.44
N GLY A 89 -13.11 -9.39 -2.72
CA GLY A 89 -14.35 -9.42 -3.50
C GLY A 89 -15.36 -8.33 -3.13
N LYS A 90 -15.05 -7.45 -2.18
CA LYS A 90 -15.81 -6.24 -1.88
C LYS A 90 -15.23 -5.04 -2.62
N ALA A 91 -16.03 -3.98 -2.71
CA ALA A 91 -15.62 -2.76 -3.38
C ALA A 91 -15.90 -1.53 -2.51
N CYS A 92 -15.00 -0.57 -2.56
CA CYS A 92 -15.16 0.75 -1.98
C CYS A 92 -14.79 1.77 -3.04
N LEU A 93 -15.80 2.30 -3.73
CA LEU A 93 -15.61 3.14 -4.91
C LEU A 93 -16.03 4.58 -4.64
N SER A 94 -15.47 5.54 -5.39
CA SER A 94 -15.90 6.94 -5.37
C SER A 94 -15.84 7.53 -3.95
N ALA A 95 -16.94 8.11 -3.46
CA ALA A 95 -17.03 8.70 -2.12
C ALA A 95 -16.72 7.71 -1.00
N CYS A 96 -16.89 6.40 -1.23
CA CYS A 96 -16.46 5.39 -0.26
C CYS A 96 -14.95 5.39 -0.11
N ALA A 97 -14.21 5.39 -1.22
CA ALA A 97 -12.75 5.39 -1.19
C ALA A 97 -12.21 6.64 -0.48
N ILE A 98 -12.93 7.77 -0.57
CA ILE A 98 -12.65 8.96 0.24
C ILE A 98 -12.88 8.70 1.72
N ALA A 99 -14.05 8.16 2.11
CA ALA A 99 -14.34 7.81 3.50
C ALA A 99 -13.33 6.81 4.10
N PHE A 100 -12.87 5.86 3.28
CA PHE A 100 -11.87 4.85 3.63
C PHE A 100 -10.55 5.46 4.13
N LEU A 101 -10.15 6.63 3.64
CA LEU A 101 -8.94 7.33 4.12
C LEU A 101 -9.02 7.72 5.61
N GLY A 102 -10.22 7.76 6.19
CA GLY A 102 -10.45 8.02 7.61
C GLY A 102 -9.86 6.99 8.57
N GLY A 103 -9.44 5.81 8.08
CA GLY A 103 -8.92 4.73 8.93
C GLY A 103 -7.75 5.15 9.83
N LYS A 104 -7.94 4.99 11.13
CA LYS A 104 -6.97 5.37 12.16
C LYS A 104 -7.03 4.41 13.33
N ALA A 105 -5.88 4.04 13.89
CA ALA A 105 -5.79 3.26 15.12
C ALA A 105 -5.28 4.10 16.29
N PHE A 106 -5.73 3.73 17.48
CA PHE A 106 -5.13 4.20 18.73
C PHE A 106 -3.86 3.39 19.02
N GLY A 107 -2.69 4.02 19.00
CA GLY A 107 -1.42 3.40 19.40
C GLY A 107 -0.93 3.92 20.74
N SER A 108 -0.17 3.10 21.48
CA SER A 108 0.37 3.44 22.82
C SER A 108 1.37 4.60 22.82
N TYR A 109 1.99 4.88 21.67
CA TYR A 109 3.03 5.91 21.52
C TYR A 109 2.67 7.01 20.51
N ALA A 110 1.94 6.66 19.45
CA ALA A 110 1.39 7.59 18.48
C ALA A 110 0.15 6.97 17.85
N HIS A 111 -0.82 7.80 17.49
CA HIS A 111 -1.91 7.38 16.62
C HIS A 111 -1.35 7.12 15.22
N GLN A 112 -1.82 6.04 14.58
CA GLN A 112 -1.33 5.60 13.28
C GLN A 112 -2.48 5.54 12.30
N VAL A 113 -2.19 5.78 11.02
CA VAL A 113 -3.13 5.42 9.96
C VAL A 113 -3.34 3.90 10.01
N ARG A 114 -4.60 3.45 9.92
CA ARG A 114 -4.94 2.04 9.83
C ARG A 114 -5.96 1.85 8.73
N ARG A 115 -5.44 1.61 7.53
CA ARG A 115 -6.17 1.38 6.30
C ARG A 115 -5.71 0.04 5.77
N GLU A 116 -6.65 -0.87 5.54
CA GLU A 116 -6.35 -2.24 5.17
C GLU A 116 -7.14 -2.63 3.93
N ILE A 117 -6.53 -3.40 3.05
CA ILE A 117 -7.25 -4.07 1.96
C ILE A 117 -6.80 -5.52 1.87
N GLU A 118 -7.74 -6.43 1.62
CA GLU A 118 -7.39 -7.81 1.31
C GLU A 118 -7.08 -7.96 -0.19
N LEU A 119 -6.20 -8.91 -0.54
CA LEU A 119 -5.93 -9.25 -1.94
C LEU A 119 -7.22 -9.57 -2.70
N GLY A 120 -7.45 -8.85 -3.81
CA GLY A 120 -8.66 -8.96 -4.63
C GLY A 120 -9.82 -8.05 -4.19
N ALA A 121 -9.62 -7.18 -3.21
CA ALA A 121 -10.52 -6.06 -2.92
C ALA A 121 -10.46 -5.01 -4.03
N ARG A 122 -11.50 -4.19 -4.15
CA ARG A 122 -11.60 -3.12 -5.15
C ARG A 122 -11.73 -1.76 -4.49
N LEU A 123 -10.62 -1.05 -4.30
CA LEU A 123 -10.62 0.35 -3.88
C LEU A 123 -10.41 1.23 -5.10
N GLY A 124 -11.24 2.25 -5.31
CA GLY A 124 -11.09 3.09 -6.50
C GLY A 124 -11.75 4.47 -6.39
N TYR A 125 -11.15 5.44 -7.07
CA TYR A 125 -11.55 6.85 -7.03
C TYR A 125 -11.92 7.34 -8.43
N HIS A 126 -12.67 8.43 -8.50
CA HIS A 126 -12.85 9.18 -9.73
C HIS A 126 -12.97 10.68 -9.41
N GLY A 127 -12.84 11.53 -10.42
CA GLY A 127 -13.08 12.97 -10.25
C GLY A 127 -14.53 13.27 -9.88
N PHE A 128 -14.78 14.17 -8.94
CA PHE A 128 -16.14 14.48 -8.48
C PHE A 128 -16.81 15.64 -9.23
N PHE A 129 -16.25 16.06 -10.36
CA PHE A 129 -16.79 17.14 -11.16
C PHE A 129 -17.65 16.60 -12.30
N SER A 130 -18.91 17.00 -12.38
CA SER A 130 -19.72 16.79 -13.58
C SER A 130 -20.35 18.13 -13.90
N GLY A 131 -19.98 18.74 -15.03
CA GLY A 131 -20.80 19.79 -15.60
C GLY A 131 -22.22 19.23 -15.76
N ARG A 132 -23.23 19.93 -15.27
CA ARG A 132 -24.61 19.43 -15.36
C ARG A 132 -24.94 19.28 -16.85
N ARG A 133 -25.20 18.06 -17.34
CA ARG A 133 -25.50 17.78 -18.77
C ARG A 133 -26.70 18.57 -19.30
N ASP A 134 -27.49 19.17 -18.41
CA ASP A 134 -28.78 19.78 -18.69
C ASP A 134 -28.72 21.32 -18.64
N GLN A 135 -27.55 21.92 -18.37
CA GLN A 135 -27.35 23.37 -18.32
C GLN A 135 -26.07 23.76 -19.05
N VAL A 136 -26.14 24.83 -19.85
CA VAL A 136 -24.94 25.50 -20.40
C VAL A 136 -24.33 26.29 -19.24
N GLU A 137 -23.49 25.63 -18.44
CA GLU A 137 -22.68 26.29 -17.42
C GLU A 137 -21.49 26.99 -18.09
N LEU A 138 -21.15 28.20 -17.64
CA LEU A 138 -19.94 28.87 -18.13
C LEU A 138 -18.72 28.02 -17.74
N VAL A 139 -17.79 27.84 -18.67
CA VAL A 139 -16.53 27.10 -18.44
C VAL A 139 -15.81 27.61 -17.18
N ASN A 140 -15.84 28.92 -16.91
CA ASN A 140 -15.22 29.51 -15.73
C ASN A 140 -15.88 29.07 -14.41
N GLU A 141 -17.22 28.95 -14.35
CA GLU A 141 -17.93 28.54 -13.14
C GLU A 141 -17.66 27.07 -12.81
N VAL A 142 -17.65 26.20 -13.82
CA VAL A 142 -17.32 24.78 -13.68
C VAL A 142 -15.87 24.60 -13.21
N LEU A 143 -14.95 25.39 -13.75
CA LEU A 143 -13.54 25.38 -13.33
C LEU A 143 -13.35 25.88 -11.89
N ASP A 144 -14.06 26.93 -11.48
CA ASP A 144 -13.99 27.47 -10.11
C ASP A 144 -14.59 26.49 -9.09
N GLN A 145 -15.68 25.81 -9.42
CA GLN A 145 -16.21 24.72 -8.60
C GLN A 145 -15.22 23.54 -8.48
N SER A 146 -14.57 23.17 -9.59
CA SER A 146 -13.57 22.08 -9.60
C SER A 146 -12.38 22.41 -8.71
N ARG A 147 -11.91 23.66 -8.73
CA ARG A 147 -10.84 24.15 -7.86
C ARG A 147 -11.22 24.05 -6.38
N LEU A 148 -12.45 24.41 -6.03
CA LEU A 148 -12.93 24.32 -4.65
C LEU A 148 -13.02 22.86 -4.19
N VAL A 149 -13.60 21.97 -5.00
CA VAL A 149 -13.69 20.54 -4.68
C VAL A 149 -12.30 19.92 -4.51
N ASN A 150 -11.36 20.24 -5.40
CA ASN A 150 -9.99 19.75 -5.29
C ASN A 150 -9.27 20.29 -4.06
N ALA A 151 -9.49 21.56 -3.69
CA ALA A 151 -8.94 22.13 -2.46
C ALA A 151 -9.50 21.44 -1.19
N LEU A 152 -10.79 21.12 -1.18
CA LEU A 152 -11.42 20.37 -0.09
C LEU A 152 -10.89 18.94 0.03
N LEU A 153 -10.68 18.25 -1.10
CA LEU A 153 -10.08 16.92 -1.13
C LEU A 153 -8.62 16.94 -0.65
N LEU A 154 -7.85 17.96 -1.05
CA LEU A 154 -6.47 18.16 -0.61
C LEU A 154 -6.40 18.41 0.90
N ASP A 155 -7.24 19.31 1.43
CA ASP A 155 -7.34 19.57 2.87
C ASP A 155 -7.72 18.29 3.64
N TYR A 156 -8.74 17.58 3.16
CA TYR A 156 -9.20 16.33 3.75
C TYR A 156 -8.09 15.27 3.78
N ALA A 157 -7.45 14.99 2.64
CA ALA A 157 -6.36 14.01 2.56
C ALA A 157 -5.20 14.38 3.49
N THR A 158 -4.87 15.67 3.58
CA THR A 158 -3.84 16.17 4.50
C THR A 158 -4.22 15.90 5.96
N ARG A 159 -5.49 16.12 6.34
CA ARG A 159 -5.97 15.84 7.70
C ARG A 159 -6.04 14.36 8.02
N MET A 160 -6.32 13.50 7.03
CA MET A 160 -6.36 12.05 7.23
C MET A 160 -4.96 11.45 7.42
N GLY A 161 -3.91 12.11 6.93
CA GLY A 161 -2.51 11.72 7.10
C GLY A 161 -2.05 10.60 6.16
N GLU A 162 -0.73 10.47 5.97
CA GLU A 162 -0.08 9.42 5.16
C GLU A 162 -0.74 9.22 3.78
N VAL A 163 -0.80 10.29 3.00
CA VAL A 163 -1.19 10.28 1.59
C VAL A 163 -0.07 10.92 0.78
N ASP A 164 0.52 10.17 -0.14
CA ASP A 164 1.56 10.65 -1.03
C ASP A 164 1.05 11.80 -1.91
N GLY A 165 1.86 12.84 -2.04
CA GLY A 165 1.48 14.06 -2.78
C GLY A 165 1.34 13.82 -4.28
N GLY A 166 2.15 12.92 -4.86
CA GLY A 166 2.05 12.53 -6.26
C GLY A 166 0.77 11.76 -6.55
N LEU A 167 0.43 10.82 -5.67
CA LEU A 167 -0.83 10.10 -5.75
C LEU A 167 -2.03 11.03 -5.54
N LEU A 168 -1.96 11.95 -4.59
CA LEU A 168 -3.01 12.96 -4.40
C LEU A 168 -3.20 13.82 -5.66
N SER A 169 -2.11 14.22 -6.33
CA SER A 169 -2.20 14.90 -7.62
C SER A 169 -2.88 14.05 -8.70
N LYS A 170 -2.59 12.73 -8.76
CA LYS A 170 -3.27 11.79 -9.68
C LYS A 170 -4.77 11.77 -9.39
N LEU A 171 -5.16 11.57 -8.13
CA LEU A 171 -6.57 11.54 -7.70
C LEU A 171 -7.35 12.83 -8.04
N LEU A 172 -6.71 13.99 -7.88
CA LEU A 172 -7.32 15.30 -8.17
C LEU A 172 -7.44 15.60 -9.67
N THR A 173 -6.74 14.85 -10.52
CA THR A 173 -6.71 15.02 -11.98
C THR A 173 -7.43 13.91 -12.74
N THR A 174 -7.86 12.85 -12.06
CA THR A 174 -8.72 11.79 -12.61
C THR A 174 -10.05 12.37 -13.13
N GLY A 175 -10.44 11.97 -14.34
CA GLY A 175 -11.72 12.38 -14.92
C GLY A 175 -12.93 11.80 -14.18
N PRO A 176 -14.12 12.38 -14.32
CA PRO A 176 -15.29 11.99 -13.52
C PRO A 176 -16.00 10.74 -14.03
N THR A 177 -15.61 10.26 -15.21
CA THR A 177 -16.16 9.05 -15.84
C THR A 177 -15.20 7.87 -15.75
N ALA A 178 -13.96 8.10 -15.30
CA ALA A 178 -12.94 7.08 -15.14
C ALA A 178 -12.82 6.72 -13.67
N ILE A 179 -13.02 5.45 -13.31
CA ILE A 179 -12.64 4.93 -12.01
C ILE A 179 -11.20 4.47 -12.13
N GLU A 180 -10.31 5.12 -11.40
CA GLU A 180 -8.94 4.69 -11.20
C GLU A 180 -8.92 3.75 -9.99
N MET A 181 -8.51 2.51 -10.24
CA MET A 181 -8.34 1.52 -9.18
C MET A 181 -7.02 1.75 -8.45
N ILE A 182 -7.00 1.40 -7.16
CA ILE A 182 -5.77 1.26 -6.38
C ILE A 182 -5.43 -0.21 -6.34
N ASP A 183 -4.47 -0.59 -7.17
CA ASP A 183 -4.06 -1.98 -7.33
C ASP A 183 -2.55 -2.16 -7.48
N THR A 184 -1.76 -1.08 -7.57
CA THR A 184 -0.30 -1.19 -7.59
C THR A 184 0.33 -1.05 -6.19
N PRO A 185 1.49 -1.69 -5.93
CA PRO A 185 2.20 -1.55 -4.66
C PRO A 185 2.54 -0.10 -4.30
N GLY A 186 2.91 0.71 -5.29
CA GLY A 186 3.24 2.12 -5.10
C GLY A 186 2.03 2.94 -4.64
N GLU A 187 0.85 2.66 -5.18
CA GLU A 187 -0.38 3.34 -4.77
C GLU A 187 -0.85 2.90 -3.39
N ILE A 188 -0.80 1.61 -3.10
CA ILE A 188 -1.16 1.04 -1.80
C ILE A 188 -0.26 1.63 -0.71
N ALA A 189 1.06 1.57 -0.89
CA ALA A 189 2.00 2.18 0.05
C ALA A 189 1.85 3.71 0.12
N GLY A 190 1.58 4.37 -1.00
CA GLY A 190 1.35 5.81 -1.09
C GLY A 190 0.11 6.29 -0.32
N LEU A 191 -0.85 5.41 -0.03
CA LEU A 191 -2.02 5.71 0.80
C LEU A 191 -1.89 5.20 2.24
N GLY A 192 -0.72 4.73 2.65
CA GLY A 192 -0.54 4.10 3.97
C GLY A 192 -1.46 2.91 4.17
N ILE A 193 -1.71 2.13 3.11
CA ILE A 193 -2.55 0.93 3.17
C ILE A 193 -1.68 -0.28 3.45
N THR A 194 -2.10 -1.11 4.40
CA THR A 194 -1.52 -2.43 4.67
C THR A 194 -2.33 -3.50 3.94
N LEU A 195 -1.65 -4.43 3.29
CA LEU A 195 -2.28 -5.63 2.76
C LEU A 195 -2.54 -6.64 3.88
N THR A 196 -3.75 -7.21 3.91
CA THR A 196 -4.13 -8.21 4.93
C THR A 196 -4.73 -9.47 4.30
N GLY A 197 -4.90 -10.51 5.11
CA GLY A 197 -5.45 -11.79 4.69
C GLY A 197 -4.38 -12.76 4.22
N ALA A 198 -4.54 -13.30 3.00
CA ALA A 198 -3.60 -14.28 2.46
C ALA A 198 -2.23 -13.65 2.11
N PRO A 199 -1.11 -14.36 2.30
CA PRO A 199 0.20 -13.87 1.89
C PRO A 199 0.24 -13.47 0.42
N LEU A 200 0.91 -12.35 0.13
CA LEU A 200 1.10 -11.87 -1.23
C LEU A 200 2.09 -12.80 -1.96
N PRO A 201 1.69 -13.42 -3.10
CA PRO A 201 2.57 -14.32 -3.82
C PRO A 201 3.79 -13.57 -4.40
N ARG A 202 5.00 -14.04 -4.10
CA ARG A 202 6.23 -13.43 -4.62
C ARG A 202 6.40 -13.71 -6.13
N PRO A 203 6.67 -12.69 -6.96
CA PRO A 203 7.05 -12.86 -8.37
C PRO A 203 8.35 -13.66 -8.51
N GLU A 204 8.65 -14.19 -9.70
CA GLU A 204 9.91 -14.91 -9.94
C GLU A 204 11.15 -14.02 -9.73
N ASP A 205 11.05 -12.75 -10.13
CA ASP A 205 12.09 -11.73 -10.05
C ASP A 205 12.08 -10.91 -8.75
N TRP A 206 11.34 -11.37 -7.72
CA TRP A 206 11.10 -10.62 -6.48
C TRP A 206 12.37 -10.06 -5.83
N ALA A 207 13.47 -10.82 -5.83
CA ALA A 207 14.73 -10.43 -5.19
C ALA A 207 15.37 -9.25 -5.93
N ARG A 208 15.35 -9.28 -7.27
CA ARG A 208 15.84 -8.18 -8.12
C ARG A 208 15.01 -6.93 -7.87
N THR A 209 13.69 -7.07 -7.82
CA THR A 209 12.75 -5.98 -7.57
C THR A 209 12.94 -5.37 -6.17
N ALA A 210 13.11 -6.20 -5.14
CA ALA A 210 13.43 -5.75 -3.78
C ALA A 210 14.74 -4.97 -3.73
N CYS A 211 15.78 -5.46 -4.40
CA CYS A 211 17.06 -4.76 -4.50
C CYS A 211 16.95 -3.44 -5.27
N GLU A 212 16.16 -3.38 -6.35
CA GLU A 212 15.86 -2.14 -7.06
C GLU A 212 15.15 -1.12 -6.18
N HIS A 213 14.18 -1.57 -5.38
CA HIS A 213 13.51 -0.72 -4.38
C HIS A 213 14.49 -0.18 -3.33
N ALA A 214 15.36 -1.04 -2.78
CA ALA A 214 16.39 -0.66 -1.82
C ALA A 214 17.36 0.38 -2.41
N VAL A 215 17.85 0.15 -3.63
CA VAL A 215 18.75 1.09 -4.32
C VAL A 215 18.03 2.41 -4.58
N ARG A 216 16.78 2.41 -5.08
CA ARG A 216 15.98 3.63 -5.33
C ARG A 216 15.85 4.50 -4.08
N ARG A 217 15.71 3.89 -2.91
CA ARG A 217 15.68 4.62 -1.62
C ARG A 217 17.02 5.22 -1.24
N MET A 218 18.13 4.58 -1.59
CA MET A 218 19.48 5.10 -1.32
C MET A 218 19.84 6.28 -2.21
N ILE A 219 19.53 6.21 -3.51
CA ILE A 219 19.92 7.22 -4.50
C ILE A 219 18.86 8.32 -4.69
N GLY A 220 17.66 8.13 -4.13
CA GLY A 220 16.53 9.04 -4.20
C GLY A 220 15.52 8.67 -5.30
N ALA A 221 14.26 9.07 -5.09
CA ALA A 221 13.11 8.66 -5.90
C ALA A 221 13.17 9.06 -7.39
N PHE A 222 13.99 10.05 -7.75
CA PHE A 222 14.11 10.56 -9.12
C PHE A 222 15.28 9.95 -9.91
N ALA A 223 16.12 9.13 -9.27
CA ALA A 223 17.26 8.51 -9.94
C ALA A 223 16.91 7.12 -10.49
N ASP A 224 17.47 6.79 -11.65
CA ASP A 224 17.20 5.54 -12.36
C ASP A 224 17.95 4.37 -11.72
N ALA A 225 17.34 3.76 -10.70
CA ALA A 225 17.89 2.63 -9.97
C ALA A 225 18.08 1.37 -10.85
N ARG A 226 17.29 1.21 -11.92
CA ARG A 226 17.34 0.04 -12.81
C ARG A 226 18.71 -0.14 -13.47
N ARG A 227 19.43 0.96 -13.68
CA ARG A 227 20.78 0.91 -14.27
C ARG A 227 21.85 0.41 -13.32
N LEU A 228 21.56 0.43 -12.02
CA LEU A 228 22.48 0.03 -10.95
C LEU A 228 22.23 -1.40 -10.46
N VAL A 229 21.15 -2.04 -10.93
CA VAL A 229 20.77 -3.41 -10.59
C VAL A 229 20.90 -4.28 -11.84
N THR A 230 21.77 -5.29 -11.77
CA THR A 230 22.02 -6.17 -12.92
C THR A 230 21.06 -7.35 -12.95
N ASP A 231 21.14 -8.14 -14.02
CA ASP A 231 20.41 -9.40 -14.14
C ASP A 231 21.21 -10.59 -13.58
N GLU A 232 22.38 -10.36 -12.97
CA GLU A 232 23.16 -11.40 -12.29
C GLU A 232 22.55 -11.68 -10.91
N VAL A 233 21.71 -12.72 -10.87
CA VAL A 233 21.00 -13.19 -9.66
C VAL A 233 21.50 -14.57 -9.26
N ALA A 234 21.80 -14.77 -7.99
CA ALA A 234 22.28 -16.05 -7.44
C ALA A 234 21.57 -16.38 -6.11
N THR A 235 20.82 -17.48 -6.08
CA THR A 235 20.28 -18.04 -4.84
C THR A 235 21.39 -18.72 -4.04
N MET A 236 21.53 -18.37 -2.76
CA MET A 236 22.54 -19.01 -1.92
C MET A 236 22.14 -20.46 -1.59
N THR A 237 23.11 -21.36 -1.64
CA THR A 237 22.89 -22.81 -1.49
C THR A 237 23.11 -23.31 -0.06
N SER A 238 23.85 -22.56 0.76
CA SER A 238 24.04 -22.81 2.18
C SER A 238 24.40 -21.51 2.91
N LEU A 239 24.39 -21.54 4.25
CA LEU A 239 24.86 -20.40 5.05
C LEU A 239 26.36 -20.14 4.85
N GLU A 240 27.17 -21.17 4.62
CA GLU A 240 28.59 -21.02 4.28
C GLU A 240 28.76 -20.32 2.94
N ALA A 241 27.98 -20.69 1.92
CA ALA A 241 28.01 -20.05 0.61
C ALA A 241 27.58 -18.57 0.70
N LEU A 242 26.56 -18.27 1.51
CA LEU A 242 26.13 -16.91 1.80
C LEU A 242 27.24 -16.10 2.48
N ARG A 243 27.82 -16.63 3.56
CA ARG A 243 28.94 -15.99 4.27
C ARG A 243 30.10 -15.71 3.31
N ASP A 244 30.55 -16.72 2.58
CA ASP A 244 31.72 -16.60 1.71
C ASP A 244 31.49 -15.60 0.58
N ARG A 245 30.28 -15.57 0.00
CA ARG A 245 29.93 -14.61 -1.04
C ARG A 245 29.83 -13.18 -0.49
N MET A 246 29.21 -12.99 0.68
CA MET A 246 29.08 -11.67 1.31
C MET A 246 30.42 -11.13 1.79
N LEU A 247 31.32 -12.01 2.24
CA LEU A 247 32.71 -11.69 2.51
C LEU A 247 33.42 -11.14 1.27
N ASP A 248 33.25 -11.80 0.12
CA ASP A 248 33.87 -11.38 -1.14
C ASP A 248 33.33 -10.05 -1.65
N ASP A 249 32.03 -9.79 -1.51
CA ASP A 249 31.42 -8.53 -1.95
C ASP A 249 31.75 -7.35 -1.01
N ARG A 250 31.73 -7.56 0.32
CA ARG A 250 31.94 -6.48 1.31
C ARG A 250 33.41 -6.22 1.64
N TYR A 251 34.23 -7.26 1.59
CA TYR A 251 35.65 -7.22 1.90
C TYR A 251 36.43 -7.91 0.79
N PRO A 252 36.65 -7.24 -0.35
CA PRO A 252 37.42 -7.80 -1.46
C PRO A 252 38.76 -8.37 -0.99
N PRO A 253 39.27 -9.44 -1.63
CA PRO A 253 40.50 -10.11 -1.20
C PRO A 253 41.74 -9.24 -1.48
N ASP A 254 42.01 -8.29 -0.58
CA ASP A 254 43.22 -7.48 -0.51
C ASP A 254 43.95 -7.66 0.83
N ASP A 255 45.16 -7.11 0.93
CA ASP A 255 46.00 -7.24 2.13
C ASP A 255 45.38 -6.56 3.36
N GLY A 256 44.52 -5.56 3.16
CA GLY A 256 43.87 -4.80 4.23
C GLY A 256 42.80 -5.60 4.97
N ALA A 257 42.09 -6.48 4.25
CA ALA A 257 40.99 -7.29 4.81
C ALA A 257 41.40 -8.72 5.22
N ALA A 258 42.63 -9.17 4.92
CA ALA A 258 43.05 -10.57 5.07
C ALA A 258 42.80 -11.16 6.48
N THR A 259 43.17 -10.43 7.55
CA THR A 259 42.96 -10.86 8.93
C THR A 259 41.49 -10.96 9.29
N LEU A 260 40.69 -9.96 8.91
CA LEU A 260 39.25 -9.93 9.17
C LEU A 260 38.53 -11.08 8.45
N ARG A 261 38.85 -11.29 7.16
CA ARG A 261 38.33 -12.41 6.35
C ARG A 261 38.66 -13.75 6.99
N GLY A 262 39.88 -13.91 7.51
CA GLY A 262 40.31 -15.11 8.24
C GLY A 262 39.50 -15.38 9.50
N LEU A 263 39.17 -14.34 10.28
CA LEU A 263 38.33 -14.46 11.47
C LEU A 263 36.88 -14.81 11.11
N LEU A 264 36.30 -14.12 10.13
CA LEU A 264 34.91 -14.34 9.73
C LEU A 264 34.67 -15.73 9.13
N ARG A 265 35.64 -16.30 8.41
CA ARG A 265 35.56 -17.68 7.91
C ARG A 265 35.58 -18.75 9.00
N GLN A 266 36.15 -18.45 10.17
CA GLN A 266 36.19 -19.35 11.32
C GLN A 266 34.96 -19.24 12.21
N ALA A 267 34.22 -18.14 12.11
CA ALA A 267 32.96 -17.95 12.83
C ALA A 267 31.84 -18.81 12.25
N ASP A 268 30.78 -18.98 13.04
CA ASP A 268 29.54 -19.56 12.55
C ASP A 268 29.05 -18.77 11.32
N PRO A 269 28.62 -19.45 10.24
CA PRO A 269 28.22 -18.76 9.02
C PRO A 269 27.06 -17.77 9.20
N GLY A 270 26.10 -18.07 10.08
CA GLY A 270 25.00 -17.17 10.40
C GLY A 270 25.49 -15.93 11.15
N ASP A 271 26.24 -16.13 12.23
CA ASP A 271 26.81 -15.04 13.04
C ASP A 271 27.72 -14.11 12.21
N ALA A 272 28.55 -14.69 11.34
CA ALA A 272 29.41 -13.94 10.44
C ALA A 272 28.59 -13.09 9.45
N THR A 273 27.50 -13.66 8.93
CA THR A 273 26.60 -12.94 8.01
C THR A 273 25.89 -11.80 8.72
N ASP A 274 25.38 -12.02 9.94
CA ASP A 274 24.72 -10.98 10.74
C ASP A 274 25.68 -9.82 11.07
N LEU A 275 26.93 -10.14 11.41
CA LEU A 275 27.96 -9.12 11.61
C LEU A 275 28.25 -8.32 10.33
N MET A 276 28.29 -9.02 9.18
CA MET A 276 28.47 -8.39 7.87
C MET A 276 27.23 -7.65 7.37
N ALA A 277 26.04 -7.96 7.85
CA ALA A 277 24.85 -7.17 7.57
C ALA A 277 24.79 -5.92 8.46
N GLY A 278 25.36 -5.99 9.66
CA GLY A 278 25.32 -4.93 10.68
C GLY A 278 24.05 -4.96 11.54
N GLN A 279 23.13 -5.88 11.23
CA GLN A 279 21.91 -6.20 11.97
C GLN A 279 21.67 -7.71 11.84
N PRO A 280 20.95 -8.34 12.78
CA PRO A 280 20.56 -9.74 12.64
C PRO A 280 19.72 -9.95 11.38
N LEU A 281 20.25 -10.70 10.41
CA LEU A 281 19.53 -11.14 9.22
C LEU A 281 18.72 -12.41 9.53
N HIS A 282 19.17 -13.21 10.51
CA HIS A 282 18.55 -14.47 10.92
C HIS A 282 18.29 -15.39 9.71
N ALA A 283 19.28 -15.52 8.83
CA ALA A 283 19.16 -16.31 7.61
C ALA A 283 18.76 -17.76 7.94
N ASP A 284 17.56 -18.15 7.50
CA ASP A 284 17.04 -19.50 7.64
C ASP A 284 17.66 -20.40 6.56
N PRO A 285 18.29 -21.53 6.91
CA PRO A 285 18.74 -22.52 5.93
C PRO A 285 17.63 -22.98 4.96
N ALA A 286 16.36 -22.92 5.36
CA ALA A 286 15.21 -23.24 4.51
C ALA A 286 14.80 -22.09 3.57
N ASN A 287 15.28 -20.88 3.82
CA ASN A 287 14.94 -19.67 3.06
C ASN A 287 16.16 -18.74 2.97
N LEU A 288 17.19 -19.21 2.27
CA LEU A 288 18.45 -18.48 2.15
C LEU A 288 18.29 -17.23 1.27
N PRO A 289 19.02 -16.13 1.58
CA PRO A 289 18.97 -14.92 0.78
C PRO A 289 19.39 -15.14 -0.67
N VAL A 290 18.81 -14.33 -1.55
CA VAL A 290 19.16 -14.23 -2.97
C VAL A 290 20.07 -13.04 -3.15
N ARG A 291 21.24 -13.25 -3.76
CA ARG A 291 22.16 -12.19 -4.14
C ARG A 291 21.78 -11.63 -5.51
N VAL A 292 21.80 -10.31 -5.63
CA VAL A 292 21.67 -9.57 -6.88
C VAL A 292 22.91 -8.69 -7.02
N ALA A 293 23.65 -8.84 -8.13
CA ALA A 293 24.83 -8.00 -8.35
C ALA A 293 24.41 -6.58 -8.74
N LEU A 294 25.16 -5.61 -8.24
CA LEU A 294 24.93 -4.19 -8.47
C LEU A 294 26.09 -3.57 -9.25
N THR A 295 25.85 -2.41 -9.85
CA THR A 295 26.87 -1.61 -10.54
C THR A 295 26.98 -0.24 -9.91
N HIS A 296 28.20 0.31 -9.92
CA HIS A 296 28.45 1.66 -9.42
C HIS A 296 27.96 2.72 -10.41
N GLY A 297 27.57 3.89 -9.89
CA GLY A 297 27.18 5.02 -10.75
C GLY A 297 26.51 6.16 -9.98
N GLY A 298 26.72 7.40 -10.43
CA GLY A 298 26.03 8.57 -9.84
C GLY A 298 26.30 8.79 -8.34
N GLY A 299 27.44 8.32 -7.82
CA GLY A 299 27.78 8.35 -6.39
C GLY A 299 27.32 7.13 -5.59
N PHE A 300 26.63 6.17 -6.22
CA PHE A 300 26.29 4.87 -5.62
C PHE A 300 27.49 3.92 -5.71
N LEU A 301 27.86 3.31 -4.58
CA LEU A 301 29.04 2.45 -4.43
C LEU A 301 28.70 0.99 -4.10
N GLY A 302 27.42 0.58 -4.14
CA GLY A 302 27.04 -0.79 -3.79
C GLY A 302 27.50 -1.81 -4.84
N ASP A 303 28.00 -2.95 -4.38
CA ASP A 303 28.50 -4.05 -5.21
C ASP A 303 27.50 -5.21 -5.29
N ALA A 304 26.77 -5.46 -4.20
CA ALA A 304 25.76 -6.51 -4.15
C ALA A 304 24.61 -6.14 -3.21
N CYS A 305 23.43 -6.65 -3.52
CA CYS A 305 22.28 -6.66 -2.64
C CYS A 305 21.89 -8.09 -2.31
N TYR A 306 21.67 -8.37 -1.03
CA TYR A 306 21.16 -9.64 -0.53
C TYR A 306 19.72 -9.45 -0.10
N ALA A 307 18.79 -10.14 -0.76
CA ALA A 307 17.36 -10.06 -0.46
C ALA A 307 16.89 -11.36 0.19
N ALA A 308 16.17 -11.26 1.29
CA ALA A 308 15.44 -12.34 1.94
C ALA A 308 14.01 -11.89 2.17
N ALA A 309 13.05 -12.80 2.20
CA ALA A 309 11.65 -12.44 2.43
C ALA A 309 10.89 -13.56 3.13
N ASP A 310 10.05 -13.19 4.09
CA ASP A 310 9.02 -14.04 4.67
C ASP A 310 7.62 -13.49 4.31
N ASP A 311 6.58 -13.93 5.02
CA ASP A 311 5.20 -13.47 4.78
C ASP A 311 4.93 -12.07 5.32
N THR A 312 5.81 -11.55 6.17
CA THR A 312 5.65 -10.29 6.91
C THR A 312 6.59 -9.21 6.40
N PHE A 313 7.80 -9.58 5.96
CA PHE A 313 8.83 -8.62 5.60
C PHE A 313 9.67 -9.05 4.41
N VAL A 314 10.17 -8.03 3.70
CA VAL A 314 11.27 -8.15 2.75
C VAL A 314 12.49 -7.47 3.36
N THR A 315 13.55 -8.23 3.55
CA THR A 315 14.81 -7.74 4.10
C THR A 315 15.83 -7.62 2.97
N THR A 316 16.50 -6.48 2.88
CA THR A 316 17.59 -6.25 1.95
C THR A 316 18.85 -5.78 2.67
N VAL A 317 19.99 -6.25 2.19
CA VAL A 317 21.30 -5.80 2.65
C VAL A 317 22.12 -5.41 1.44
N VAL A 318 22.33 -4.10 1.26
CA VAL A 318 23.25 -3.58 0.23
C VAL A 318 24.64 -3.48 0.84
N VAL A 319 25.62 -4.11 0.21
CA VAL A 319 27.03 -4.06 0.63
C VAL A 319 27.89 -3.38 -0.41
N SER A 320 28.96 -2.74 0.06
CA SER A 320 29.97 -2.09 -0.76
C SER A 320 31.35 -2.62 -0.36
N GLY A 321 32.13 -3.04 -1.34
CA GLY A 321 33.52 -3.46 -1.21
C GLY A 321 34.51 -2.29 -1.26
N ILE A 322 34.07 -1.11 -1.69
CA ILE A 322 34.92 0.10 -1.78
C ILE A 322 35.16 0.71 -0.39
N ASP A 323 34.10 0.83 0.41
CA ASP A 323 34.14 1.45 1.74
C ASP A 323 33.75 0.47 2.85
N SER A 324 33.54 -0.80 2.51
CA SER A 324 33.13 -1.87 3.43
C SER A 324 31.85 -1.54 4.22
N LEU A 325 30.99 -0.67 3.70
CA LEU A 325 29.71 -0.36 4.32
C LEU A 325 28.66 -1.43 3.98
N SER A 326 27.69 -1.57 4.89
CA SER A 326 26.47 -2.32 4.68
C SER A 326 25.26 -1.47 5.07
N ILE A 327 24.18 -1.59 4.31
CA ILE A 327 22.91 -0.94 4.61
C ILE A 327 21.84 -2.02 4.69
N PHE A 328 21.41 -2.29 5.91
CA PHE A 328 20.30 -3.18 6.20
C PHE A 328 18.97 -2.43 6.14
N ARG A 329 17.97 -3.03 5.51
CA ARG A 329 16.59 -2.55 5.49
C ARG A 329 15.62 -3.71 5.63
N GLN A 330 14.55 -3.46 6.38
CA GLN A 330 13.38 -4.32 6.47
C GLN A 330 12.18 -3.49 6.01
N ASP A 331 11.49 -3.99 4.99
CA ASP A 331 10.38 -3.32 4.32
C ASP A 331 9.14 -4.23 4.27
N ASP A 332 7.99 -3.64 3.95
CA ASP A 332 6.73 -4.35 3.71
C ASP A 332 6.86 -5.33 2.51
N PRO A 333 6.10 -6.43 2.47
CA PRO A 333 6.11 -7.38 1.35
C PRO A 333 5.89 -6.74 -0.03
N LEU A 334 5.23 -5.60 -0.11
CA LEU A 334 5.09 -4.80 -1.34
C LEU A 334 6.44 -4.42 -1.99
N ALA A 335 7.53 -4.32 -1.22
CA ALA A 335 8.85 -3.99 -1.74
C ALA A 335 9.41 -5.06 -2.70
N ALA A 336 8.89 -6.29 -2.66
CA ALA A 336 9.22 -7.37 -3.59
C ALA A 336 8.49 -7.27 -4.94
N HIS A 337 7.65 -6.24 -5.14
CA HIS A 337 6.80 -6.08 -6.32
C HIS A 337 7.08 -4.76 -7.05
N ASP A 338 6.87 -4.77 -8.37
CA ASP A 338 7.02 -3.56 -9.19
C ASP A 338 5.97 -2.52 -8.72
N PRO A 339 6.40 -1.32 -8.27
CA PRO A 339 5.49 -0.32 -7.71
C PRO A 339 4.42 0.16 -8.68
N ASP A 340 4.63 -0.01 -9.98
CA ASP A 340 3.76 0.53 -11.03
C ASP A 340 2.93 -0.57 -11.72
N ARG A 341 3.09 -1.84 -11.30
CA ARG A 341 2.34 -2.97 -11.86
C ARG A 341 1.20 -3.39 -10.92
N PRO A 342 -0.03 -3.57 -11.42
CA PRO A 342 -1.14 -4.08 -10.63
C PRO A 342 -0.82 -5.45 -10.01
N LEU A 343 -1.24 -5.64 -8.76
CA LEU A 343 -1.08 -6.89 -8.00
C LEU A 343 -2.11 -7.96 -8.39
N TRP A 344 -3.29 -7.58 -8.87
CA TRP A 344 -4.36 -8.48 -9.34
C TRP A 344 -5.20 -7.86 -10.45
#